data_AF-A0A5N8WRJ4-F1
#
_entry.id   AF-A0A5N8WRJ4-F1
#
_cell.length_a   1.000
_cell.length_b   1.000
_cell.length_c   1.000
_cell.angle_alpha   90.00
_cell.angle_beta   90.00
_cell.angle_gamma   90.00
#
_symmetry.space_group_name_H-M   'P 1'
#
loop_
_entity.id
_entity.type
_entity.pdbx_description
1 polymer ?
#
loop_
_entity_poly.entity_id
_entity_poly.type
_entity_poly.pdbx_seq_one_letter_code
_entity_poly.pdbx_strand_id
1 'polypeptide(L)'
;MTCMQAGRVLQAYLDGETDDATVCRVAVHLADCRRCGPEARTYREIKNALVRRAEPDPDAVERLRGFARGLLQHETQGEGEEQTPVA
;
A
#
# COMPACT_ATOMS: atom_id res chain seq x y z
N MET A 1 -18.81 20.20 9.01
CA MET A 1 -19.53 18.93 8.73
C MET A 1 -20.08 18.39 10.05
N THR A 2 -21.29 17.82 10.07
CA THR A 2 -21.87 17.18 11.27
C THR A 2 -21.45 15.71 11.36
N CYS A 3 -21.53 15.10 12.55
CA CYS A 3 -21.21 13.67 12.73
C CYS A 3 -22.07 12.75 11.83
N MET A 4 -23.34 13.11 11.63
CA MET A 4 -24.23 12.37 10.71
C MET A 4 -23.77 12.45 9.26
N GLN A 5 -23.35 13.63 8.82
CA GLN A 5 -22.79 13.81 7.47
C GLN A 5 -21.47 13.05 7.32
N ALA A 6 -20.61 13.08 8.34
CA ALA A 6 -19.34 12.35 8.35
C ALA A 6 -19.57 10.83 8.28
N GLY A 7 -20.49 10.29 9.07
CA GLY A 7 -20.81 8.87 9.08
C GLY A 7 -21.31 8.34 7.73
N ARG A 8 -22.08 9.16 6.98
CA ARG A 8 -22.57 8.78 5.64
C ARG A 8 -21.47 8.61 4.60
N VAL A 9 -20.38 9.36 4.73
CA VAL A 9 -19.28 9.36 3.74
C VAL A 9 -18.02 8.66 4.25
N LEU A 10 -18.02 8.18 5.50
CA LEU A 10 -16.82 7.69 6.17
C LEU A 10 -16.17 6.51 5.45
N GLN A 11 -16.96 5.51 5.02
CA GLN A 11 -16.40 4.34 4.35
C GLN A 11 -15.80 4.71 2.98
N ALA A 12 -16.54 5.42 2.12
CA ALA A 12 -16.02 5.92 0.85
C ALA A 12 -14.73 6.77 1.03
N TYR A 13 -14.68 7.61 2.07
CA TYR A 13 -13.47 8.37 2.41
C TYR A 13 -12.30 7.45 2.80
N LEU A 14 -12.54 6.42 3.61
CA LEU A 14 -11.52 5.44 4.01
C LEU A 14 -11.07 4.55 2.83
N ASP A 15 -11.91 4.41 1.82
CA ASP A 15 -11.66 3.69 0.58
C ASP A 15 -10.99 4.54 -0.51
N GLY A 16 -10.93 5.85 -0.32
CA GLY A 16 -10.35 6.78 -1.29
C GLY A 16 -11.30 7.10 -2.45
N GLU A 17 -12.60 6.86 -2.27
CA GLU A 17 -13.66 7.00 -3.27
C GLU A 17 -14.47 8.31 -3.11
N THR A 18 -13.88 9.33 -2.48
CA THR A 18 -14.52 10.63 -2.27
C THR A 18 -13.78 11.73 -3.01
N ASP A 19 -14.51 12.77 -3.45
CA ASP A 19 -13.93 13.98 -4.03
C ASP A 19 -13.07 14.78 -3.03
N ASP A 20 -12.14 15.58 -3.53
CA ASP A 20 -11.18 16.35 -2.73
C ASP A 20 -11.84 17.30 -1.71
N ALA A 21 -12.98 17.90 -2.08
CA ALA A 21 -13.70 18.80 -1.18
C ALA A 21 -14.34 18.03 -0.01
N THR A 22 -14.78 16.80 -0.25
CA THR A 22 -15.27 15.90 0.79
C THR A 22 -14.12 15.36 1.64
N VAL A 23 -12.98 15.00 1.05
CA VAL A 23 -11.76 14.59 1.76
C VAL A 23 -11.35 15.65 2.79
N CYS A 24 -11.21 16.92 2.37
CA CYS A 24 -10.83 18.01 3.26
C CYS A 24 -11.82 18.20 4.42
N ARG A 25 -13.13 18.20 4.14
CA ARG A 25 -14.16 18.40 5.16
C ARG A 25 -14.23 17.26 6.17
N VAL A 26 -14.07 16.02 5.71
CA VAL A 26 -14.04 14.83 6.57
C VAL A 26 -12.76 14.85 7.41
N ALA A 27 -11.60 15.13 6.82
CA ALA A 27 -10.32 15.18 7.53
C ALA A 27 -10.35 16.18 8.71
N VAL A 28 -10.84 17.40 8.48
CA VAL A 28 -11.02 18.41 9.54
C VAL A 28 -11.95 17.88 10.63
N HIS A 29 -13.10 17.29 10.26
CA HIS A 29 -14.04 16.76 11.25
C HIS A 29 -13.45 15.63 12.10
N LEU A 30 -12.69 14.71 11.48
CA LEU A 30 -12.06 13.59 12.20
C LEU A 30 -10.95 14.04 13.15
N ALA A 31 -10.28 15.17 12.85
CA ALA A 31 -9.29 15.76 13.73
C ALA A 31 -9.93 16.36 15.00
N ASP A 32 -11.08 17.02 14.86
CA ASP A 32 -11.70 17.79 15.95
C ASP A 32 -12.76 17.00 16.74
N CYS A 33 -13.37 15.98 16.13
CA CYS A 33 -14.48 15.26 16.74
C CYS A 33 -14.00 14.10 17.62
N ARG A 34 -14.24 14.22 18.94
CA ARG A 34 -13.93 13.16 19.93
C ARG A 34 -14.63 11.82 19.69
N ARG A 35 -15.74 11.79 18.93
CA ARG A 35 -16.47 10.56 18.60
C ARG A 35 -16.00 9.95 17.29
N CYS A 36 -15.99 10.73 16.21
CA CYS A 36 -15.74 10.21 14.87
C CYS A 36 -14.26 9.91 14.61
N GLY A 37 -13.33 10.65 15.22
CA GLY A 37 -11.89 10.42 15.07
C GLY A 37 -11.45 9.01 15.50
N PRO A 38 -11.77 8.56 16.73
CA PRO A 38 -11.49 7.20 17.17
C PRO A 38 -12.14 6.12 16.29
N GLU A 39 -13.40 6.30 15.90
CA GLU A 39 -14.13 5.37 15.05
C GLU A 39 -13.45 5.18 13.68
N ALA A 40 -13.02 6.29 13.05
CA ALA A 40 -12.25 6.23 11.80
C ALA A 40 -10.91 5.51 11.97
N ARG A 41 -10.24 5.65 13.13
CA ARG A 41 -9.00 4.90 13.42
C ARG A 41 -9.28 3.40 13.52
N THR A 42 -10.31 2.98 14.23
CA THR A 42 -10.71 1.58 14.33
C THR A 42 -10.99 0.97 12.95
N TYR A 43 -11.73 1.67 12.07
CA TYR A 43 -11.95 1.18 10.72
C TYR A 43 -10.67 1.07 9.89
N ARG A 44 -9.72 2.02 10.02
CA ARG A 44 -8.39 1.91 9.37
C ARG A 44 -7.59 0.72 9.86
N GLU A 45 -7.63 0.45 11.17
CA GLU A 45 -6.96 -0.71 11.77
C GLU A 45 -7.54 -2.02 11.22
N ILE A 46 -8.87 -2.14 11.15
CA ILE A 46 -9.55 -3.31 10.56
C ILE A 46 -9.16 -3.46 9.09
N LYS A 47 -9.25 -2.39 8.28
CA LYS A 47 -8.87 -2.41 6.87
C LYS A 47 -7.42 -2.83 6.69
N ASN A 48 -6.50 -2.27 7.48
CA ASN A 48 -5.09 -2.65 7.46
C ASN A 48 -4.88 -4.11 7.85
N ALA A 49 -5.61 -4.63 8.84
CA ALA A 49 -5.54 -6.03 9.23
C ALA A 49 -6.05 -6.97 8.12
N LEU A 50 -7.09 -6.57 7.39
CA LEU A 50 -7.60 -7.31 6.24
C LEU A 50 -6.61 -7.27 5.06
N VAL A 51 -6.06 -6.10 4.73
CA VAL A 51 -5.01 -5.96 3.70
C VAL A 51 -3.77 -6.79 4.05
N ARG A 52 -3.35 -6.80 5.32
CA ARG A 52 -2.23 -7.63 5.79
C ARG A 52 -2.49 -9.14 5.68
N ARG A 53 -3.75 -9.55 5.68
CA ARG A 53 -4.17 -10.95 5.48
C ARG A 53 -4.40 -11.29 4.01
N ALA A 54 -4.33 -10.32 3.10
CA ALA A 54 -4.42 -10.59 1.67
C ALA A 54 -3.10 -11.20 1.19
N GLU A 55 -3.16 -12.42 0.67
CA GLU A 55 -2.00 -13.04 0.01
C GLU A 55 -1.73 -12.29 -1.31
N PRO A 56 -0.45 -11.94 -1.59
CA PRO A 56 -0.10 -11.37 -2.88
C PRO A 56 -0.36 -12.38 -4.00
N ASP A 57 -0.63 -11.88 -5.20
CA ASP A 57 -0.73 -12.71 -6.41
C ASP A 57 0.48 -13.67 -6.51
N PRO A 58 0.27 -14.99 -6.47
CA PRO A 58 1.34 -15.98 -6.54
C PRO A 58 2.26 -15.78 -7.74
N ASP A 59 1.73 -15.32 -8.87
CA ASP A 59 2.51 -15.09 -10.09
C ASP A 59 3.38 -13.84 -9.97
N ALA A 60 2.90 -12.79 -9.30
CA ALA A 60 3.70 -11.61 -8.99
C ALA A 60 4.87 -11.96 -8.05
N VAL A 61 4.62 -12.83 -7.06
CA VAL A 61 5.65 -13.35 -6.17
C VAL A 61 6.67 -14.17 -6.95
N GLU A 62 6.25 -15.01 -7.91
CA GLU A 62 7.19 -15.82 -8.69
C GLU A 62 8.03 -14.97 -9.65
N ARG A 63 7.44 -13.95 -10.29
CA ARG A 63 8.21 -12.98 -11.10
C ARG A 63 9.28 -12.27 -10.26
N LEU A 64 8.94 -11.84 -9.04
CA LEU A 64 9.89 -11.21 -8.13
C LEU A 64 11.04 -12.15 -7.75
N ARG A 65 10.74 -13.44 -7.50
CA ARG A 65 11.77 -14.46 -7.22
C ARG A 65 12.69 -14.70 -8.42
N GLY A 66 12.13 -14.76 -9.63
CA GLY A 66 12.92 -14.88 -10.87
C GLY A 66 13.88 -13.72 -11.05
N PHE A 67 13.40 -12.50 -10.83
CA PHE A 67 14.22 -11.28 -10.88
C PHE A 67 15.36 -11.30 -9.85
N ALA A 68 15.07 -11.64 -8.59
CA ALA A 68 16.08 -11.71 -7.53
C ALA A 68 17.17 -12.75 -7.82
N ARG A 69 16.80 -13.92 -8.38
CA ARG A 69 17.77 -14.93 -8.83
C ARG A 69 18.69 -14.39 -9.92
N GLY A 70 18.15 -13.64 -10.87
CA GLY A 70 18.92 -13.01 -11.94
C GLY A 70 19.94 -11.98 -11.43
N LEU A 71 19.57 -11.17 -10.43
CA LEU A 71 20.50 -10.21 -9.81
C LEU A 71 21.70 -10.90 -9.16
N LEU A 72 21.46 -11.94 -8.35
CA LEU A 72 22.53 -12.70 -7.67
C LEU A 72 23.46 -13.44 -8.65
N GLN A 73 22.94 -13.87 -9.80
CA GLN A 73 23.73 -14.54 -10.84
C GLN A 73 24.59 -13.54 -11.64
N HIS A 74 24.14 -12.30 -11.77
CA HIS A 74 24.90 -11.27 -12.46
C HIS A 74 26.02 -10.69 -11.58
N GLU A 75 25.83 -10.68 -10.25
CA GLU A 75 26.89 -10.30 -9.29
C GLU A 75 28.06 -11.30 -9.28
N THR A 76 27.83 -12.58 -9.60
CA THR A 76 28.89 -13.61 -9.66
C THR A 76 29.56 -13.75 -11.03
N GLN A 77 29.02 -13.13 -12.07
CA GLN A 77 29.60 -13.12 -13.42
C GLN A 77 30.48 -11.89 -13.71
N GLY A 78 30.56 -10.94 -12.78
CA GLY A 78 31.39 -9.73 -12.88
C GLY A 78 32.88 -9.90 -12.52
N GLU A 79 33.33 -11.12 -12.17
CA GLU A 79 34.72 -11.42 -11.82
C GLU A 79 35.21 -12.67 -12.58
N GLY A 80 35.49 -12.52 -13.88
CA GLY A 80 35.94 -13.66 -14.69
C GLY A 80 36.25 -13.32 -16.15
N GLU A 81 36.69 -12.11 -16.44
CA GLU A 81 37.20 -11.75 -17.76
C GLU A 81 38.73 -11.80 -17.72
N GLU A 82 39.30 -12.97 -18.04
CA GLU A 82 40.67 -13.02 -18.54
C GLU A 82 40.86 -14.12 -19.59
N GLN A 83 41.51 -13.72 -20.68
CA GLN A 83 42.19 -14.51 -21.70
C GLN A 83 41.36 -14.90 -22.95
N THR A 84 41.24 -13.92 -23.83
CA THR A 84 41.40 -14.14 -25.28
C THR A 84 42.85 -14.57 -25.56
N PRO A 85 43.08 -15.48 -26.51
CA PRO A 85 43.75 -15.02 -27.72
C PRO A 85 43.10 -15.53 -29.01
N VAL A 86 42.90 -14.58 -29.93
CA VAL A 86 42.67 -14.81 -31.36
C VAL A 86 43.98 -15.27 -32.01
N ALA A 87 43.86 -16.18 -32.97
CA ALA A 87 44.92 -16.78 -33.77
C ALA A 87 45.76 -15.77 -34.57
#